data_AF-A0A969BJ81-F1
#
_entry.id   AF-A0A969BJ81-F1
#
_cell.length_a   1.000
_cell.length_b   1.000
_cell.length_c   1.000
_cell.angle_alpha   90.00
_cell.angle_beta   90.00
_cell.angle_gamma   90.00
#
_symmetry.space_group_name_H-M   'P 1'
#
loop_
_entity.id
_entity.type
_entity.pdbx_description
1 polymer ?
#
loop_
_entity_poly.entity_id
_entity_poly.type
_entity_poly.pdbx_seq_one_letter_code
_entity_poly.pdbx_strand_id
1 'polypeptide(L)'
;MIRISLAVILLVTLASCGGKRDPEYMQEATGKPGDMIVLMDSLQRKGPVGEEISKVLQAGVEGLPREEPMFNVTWVHPRKSIRLLTQIRNLVYVFTLDQKTQGTRVLLDQFSPETRERIRTDTSFYITTAENEFREGRR
;
A
#
# COMPACT_ATOMS: atom_id res chain seq x y z
N MET A 1 51.53 -14.59 -30.86
CA MET A 1 50.97 -13.40 -30.16
C MET A 1 49.51 -13.14 -30.53
N ILE A 2 49.14 -13.04 -31.81
CA ILE A 2 47.76 -12.79 -32.29
C ILE A 2 46.69 -13.75 -31.71
N ARG A 3 46.99 -15.04 -31.57
CA ARG A 3 46.04 -16.03 -31.01
C ARG A 3 45.72 -15.81 -29.51
N ILE A 4 46.69 -15.29 -28.75
CA ILE A 4 46.51 -14.99 -27.32
C ILE A 4 45.70 -13.70 -27.19
N SER A 5 45.96 -12.70 -28.04
CA SER A 5 45.17 -11.46 -28.09
C SER A 5 43.70 -11.71 -28.43
N LEU A 6 43.42 -12.65 -29.35
CA LEU A 6 42.03 -13.02 -29.72
C LEU A 6 41.29 -13.70 -28.55
N ALA A 7 41.98 -14.57 -27.80
CA ALA A 7 41.41 -15.25 -26.65
C ALA A 7 41.10 -14.29 -25.49
N VAL A 8 41.96 -13.29 -25.26
CA VAL A 8 41.75 -12.25 -24.25
C VAL A 8 40.56 -11.36 -24.60
N ILE A 9 40.42 -10.97 -25.88
CA ILE A 9 39.26 -10.18 -26.35
C ILE A 9 37.95 -10.95 -26.16
N LEU A 10 37.94 -12.25 -26.46
CA LEU A 10 36.76 -13.10 -26.26
C LEU A 10 36.39 -13.28 -24.77
N LEU A 11 37.39 -13.32 -23.89
CA LEU A 11 37.14 -13.41 -22.45
C LEU A 11 36.55 -12.11 -21.88
N VAL A 12 36.98 -10.95 -22.40
CA VAL A 12 36.49 -9.63 -22.00
C VAL A 12 35.05 -9.40 -22.44
N THR A 13 34.64 -9.89 -23.62
CA THR A 13 33.24 -9.75 -24.08
C THR A 13 32.27 -10.63 -23.28
N LEU A 14 32.71 -11.80 -22.82
CA LEU A 14 31.89 -12.67 -21.96
C LEU A 14 31.71 -12.11 -20.53
N ALA A 15 32.69 -11.39 -20.01
CA ALA A 15 32.59 -10.73 -18.70
C ALA A 15 31.66 -9.50 -18.69
N SER A 16 31.29 -8.96 -19.86
CA SER A 16 30.37 -7.82 -19.99
C SER A 16 28.89 -8.21 -19.89
N CYS A 17 28.56 -9.51 -19.80
CA CYS A 17 27.20 -9.99 -19.58
C CYS A 17 26.83 -9.89 -18.07
N GLY A 18 26.95 -8.69 -17.51
CA GLY A 18 26.30 -8.35 -16.25
C GLY A 18 24.82 -8.18 -16.57
N GLY A 19 24.01 -9.20 -16.25
CA GLY A 19 22.57 -9.20 -16.44
C GLY A 19 21.93 -8.01 -15.71
N LYS A 20 21.79 -6.89 -16.43
CA LYS A 20 20.87 -5.83 -16.04
C LYS A 20 19.49 -6.45 -16.18
N ARG A 21 18.91 -6.84 -15.05
CA ARG A 21 17.48 -7.10 -14.97
C ARG A 21 16.84 -5.77 -15.35
N ASP A 22 16.35 -5.65 -16.58
CA ASP A 22 15.44 -4.58 -16.92
C ASP A 22 14.36 -4.54 -15.83
N PRO A 23 13.95 -3.37 -15.33
CA PRO A 23 12.85 -3.29 -14.38
C PRO A 23 11.62 -3.86 -15.07
N GLU A 24 11.37 -5.13 -14.78
CA GLU A 24 10.35 -6.00 -15.34
C GLU A 24 9.01 -5.30 -15.17
N TYR A 25 8.46 -4.79 -16.27
CA TYR A 25 7.10 -4.29 -16.48
C TYR A 25 6.35 -3.94 -15.17
N MET A 26 6.83 -2.91 -14.46
CA MET A 26 6.27 -2.58 -13.15
C MET A 26 4.91 -1.93 -13.34
N GLN A 27 3.86 -2.59 -12.85
CA GLN A 27 2.51 -2.01 -12.90
C GLN A 27 2.46 -0.73 -12.08
N GLU A 28 2.14 0.37 -12.73
CA GLU A 28 1.91 1.64 -12.05
C GLU A 28 0.65 1.56 -11.18
N ALA A 29 0.70 2.19 -10.01
CA ALA A 29 -0.47 2.32 -9.17
C ALA A 29 -1.53 3.22 -9.84
N THR A 30 -2.78 2.78 -9.78
CA THR A 30 -3.95 3.38 -10.43
C THR A 30 -4.76 4.27 -9.48
N GLY A 31 -5.78 4.97 -9.99
CA GLY A 31 -6.67 5.87 -9.23
C GLY A 31 -6.35 7.35 -9.45
N LYS A 32 -7.28 8.28 -9.18
CA LYS A 32 -7.04 9.72 -9.36
C LYS A 32 -6.32 10.33 -8.14
N PRO A 33 -5.56 11.43 -8.31
CA PRO A 33 -5.07 12.18 -7.16
C PRO A 33 -6.25 12.64 -6.29
N GLY A 34 -6.13 12.56 -4.97
CA GLY A 34 -7.21 12.90 -4.04
C GLY A 34 -8.26 11.82 -3.80
N ASP A 35 -8.31 10.75 -4.61
CA ASP A 35 -9.13 9.57 -4.28
C ASP A 35 -8.45 8.76 -3.17
N MET A 36 -9.20 8.41 -2.12
CA MET A 36 -8.70 7.59 -1.02
C MET A 36 -9.65 6.43 -0.75
N ILE A 37 -9.11 5.22 -0.66
CA ILE A 37 -9.89 4.05 -0.28
C ILE A 37 -9.64 3.70 1.18
N VAL A 38 -10.71 3.66 1.95
CA VAL A 38 -10.66 3.29 3.37
C VAL A 38 -11.30 1.92 3.55
N LEU A 39 -10.50 0.93 3.94
CA LEU A 39 -10.97 -0.39 4.33
C LEU A 39 -11.33 -0.40 5.81
N MET A 40 -12.62 -0.55 6.10
CA MET A 40 -13.13 -0.51 7.47
C MET A 40 -14.39 -1.38 7.59
N ASP A 41 -14.55 -2.04 8.74
CA ASP A 41 -15.79 -2.74 9.05
C ASP A 41 -16.97 -1.75 9.13
N SER A 42 -18.15 -2.18 8.67
CA SER A 42 -19.33 -1.31 8.59
C SER A 42 -19.82 -0.86 9.97
N LEU A 43 -19.60 -1.64 11.02
CA LEU A 43 -19.94 -1.25 12.39
C LEU A 43 -19.02 -0.14 12.89
N GLN A 44 -17.71 -0.25 12.63
CA GLN A 44 -16.76 0.79 13.03
C GLN A 44 -16.97 2.08 12.23
N ARG A 45 -17.28 1.97 10.93
CA ARG A 45 -17.59 3.14 10.08
C ARG A 45 -18.76 3.96 10.62
N LYS A 46 -19.78 3.31 11.19
CA LYS A 46 -20.95 3.97 11.79
C LYS A 46 -20.72 4.40 13.25
N GLY A 47 -19.55 4.09 13.81
CA GLY A 47 -19.18 4.44 15.16
C GLY A 47 -18.29 5.68 15.22
N PRO A 48 -17.83 6.04 16.43
CA PRO A 48 -17.06 7.27 16.65
C PRO A 48 -15.75 7.32 15.85
N VAL A 49 -15.11 6.17 15.64
CA VAL A 49 -13.88 6.09 14.83
C VAL A 49 -14.15 6.49 13.37
N GLY A 50 -15.25 6.01 12.78
CA GLY A 50 -15.61 6.35 11.41
C GLY A 50 -16.02 7.81 11.23
N GLU A 51 -16.66 8.39 12.25
CA GLU A 51 -17.03 9.81 12.28
C GLU A 51 -15.79 10.71 12.29
N GLU A 52 -14.83 10.46 13.18
CA GLU A 52 -13.59 11.25 13.25
C GLU A 52 -12.75 11.13 11.98
N ILE A 53 -12.66 9.92 11.40
CA ILE A 53 -11.96 9.73 10.12
C ILE A 53 -12.66 10.51 9.00
N SER A 54 -14.00 10.49 8.96
CA SER A 54 -14.75 11.25 7.96
C SER A 54 -14.49 12.76 8.12
N LYS A 55 -14.50 13.25 9.36
CA LYS A 55 -14.24 14.66 9.68
C LYS A 55 -12.84 15.11 9.24
N VAL A 56 -11.82 14.27 9.43
CA VAL A 56 -10.44 14.60 9.06
C VAL A 56 -10.22 14.48 7.55
N LEU A 57 -10.64 13.36 6.94
CA LEU A 57 -10.34 13.10 5.53
C LEU A 57 -11.24 13.87 4.56
N GLN A 58 -12.49 14.15 4.95
CA GLN A 58 -13.43 14.91 4.12
C GLN A 58 -13.55 16.36 4.60
N ALA A 59 -12.60 16.83 5.42
CA ALA A 59 -12.51 18.24 5.77
C ALA A 59 -12.45 19.09 4.50
N GLY A 60 -13.18 20.19 4.48
CA GLY A 60 -13.16 21.13 3.37
C GLY A 60 -11.79 21.78 3.19
N VAL A 61 -11.41 22.08 1.94
CA VAL A 61 -10.21 22.86 1.66
C VAL A 61 -10.48 24.32 2.03
N GLU A 62 -9.72 24.84 3.01
CA GLU A 62 -9.84 26.21 3.46
C GLU A 62 -9.52 27.21 2.35
N GLY A 63 -10.30 28.31 2.29
CA GLY A 63 -10.08 29.41 1.35
C GLY A 63 -10.75 29.25 -0.01
N LEU A 64 -11.44 28.13 -0.27
CA LEU A 64 -12.26 28.00 -1.48
C LEU A 64 -13.63 28.67 -1.30
N PRO A 65 -14.14 29.38 -2.34
CA PRO A 65 -15.49 29.96 -2.30
C PRO A 65 -16.58 28.89 -2.30
N ARG A 66 -16.25 27.68 -2.78
CA ARG A 66 -17.08 26.50 -2.74
C ARG A 66 -16.42 25.47 -1.84
N GLU A 67 -17.18 24.95 -0.88
CA GLU A 67 -16.71 23.87 -0.02
C GLU A 67 -16.48 22.61 -0.86
N GLU A 68 -15.23 22.15 -0.89
CA GLU A 68 -14.80 20.92 -1.55
C GLU A 68 -13.99 20.09 -0.55
N PRO A 69 -14.26 18.77 -0.42
CA PRO A 69 -13.51 17.92 0.50
C PRO A 69 -12.08 17.75 0.02
N MET A 70 -11.14 17.70 0.95
CA MET A 70 -9.71 17.50 0.67
C MET A 70 -9.44 16.14 0.01
N PHE A 71 -10.21 15.10 0.35
CA PHE A 71 -10.14 13.78 -0.29
C PHE A 71 -11.52 13.27 -0.68
N ASN A 72 -11.58 12.55 -1.80
CA ASN A 72 -12.73 11.76 -2.20
C ASN A 72 -12.64 10.35 -1.61
N VAL A 73 -13.33 10.14 -0.48
CA VAL A 73 -13.21 8.92 0.32
C VAL A 73 -14.20 7.83 -0.13
N THR A 74 -13.68 6.71 -0.59
CA THR A 74 -14.46 5.50 -0.90
C THR A 74 -14.29 4.45 0.20
N TRP A 75 -15.40 4.11 0.86
CA TRP A 75 -15.42 3.12 1.93
C TRP A 75 -15.63 1.72 1.40
N VAL A 76 -14.75 0.80 1.77
CA VAL A 76 -14.79 -0.59 1.31
C VAL A 76 -14.85 -1.53 2.51
N HIS A 77 -15.84 -2.42 2.51
CA HIS A 77 -15.91 -3.47 3.51
C HIS A 77 -14.78 -4.51 3.29
N PRO A 78 -14.05 -4.96 4.33
CA PRO A 78 -12.88 -5.83 4.19
C PRO A 78 -13.13 -7.18 3.53
N ARG A 79 -14.39 -7.63 3.46
CA ARG A 79 -14.79 -8.85 2.73
C ARG A 79 -14.65 -8.73 1.21
N LYS A 80 -14.61 -7.52 0.66
CA LYS A 80 -14.36 -7.33 -0.78
C LYS A 80 -12.89 -7.63 -1.08
N SER A 81 -12.59 -8.10 -2.29
CA SER A 81 -11.23 -8.51 -2.67
C SER A 81 -10.22 -7.37 -2.49
N ILE A 82 -9.36 -7.50 -1.48
CA ILE A 82 -8.31 -6.52 -1.15
C ILE A 82 -7.24 -6.48 -2.26
N ARG A 83 -7.04 -7.59 -2.99
CA ARG A 83 -6.06 -7.69 -4.09
C ARG A 83 -6.24 -6.67 -5.21
N LEU A 84 -7.47 -6.21 -5.46
CA LEU A 84 -7.71 -5.17 -6.48
C LEU A 84 -7.40 -3.77 -5.94
N LEU A 85 -7.41 -3.61 -4.61
CA LEU A 85 -7.23 -2.33 -3.94
C LEU A 85 -5.74 -2.05 -3.70
N THR A 86 -4.89 -3.08 -3.67
CA THR A 86 -3.43 -2.95 -3.57
C THR A 86 -2.79 -2.33 -4.82
N GLN A 87 -3.54 -2.22 -5.92
CA GLN A 87 -3.10 -1.54 -7.14
C GLN A 87 -3.43 -0.04 -7.13
N ILE A 88 -3.97 0.50 -6.03
CA ILE A 88 -4.45 1.89 -5.96
C ILE A 88 -3.49 2.74 -5.12
N ARG A 89 -3.29 4.00 -5.52
CA ARG A 89 -2.29 4.90 -4.92
C ARG A 89 -2.50 5.21 -3.44
N ASN A 90 -3.75 5.36 -2.99
CA ASN A 90 -4.08 5.78 -1.63
C ASN A 90 -5.03 4.78 -0.97
N LEU A 91 -4.47 3.92 -0.11
CA LEU A 91 -5.20 2.87 0.59
C LEU A 91 -4.96 2.99 2.10
N VAL A 92 -6.04 3.06 2.88
CA VAL A 92 -5.99 3.18 4.34
C VAL A 92 -6.71 2.00 4.98
N TYR A 93 -6.01 1.25 5.83
CA TYR A 93 -6.58 0.16 6.61
C TYR A 93 -6.96 0.70 7.99
N VAL A 94 -8.23 0.53 8.39
CA VAL A 94 -8.74 1.01 9.67
C VAL A 94 -9.36 -0.14 10.44
N PHE A 95 -8.80 -0.44 11.60
CA PHE A 95 -9.32 -1.43 12.52
C PHE A 95 -8.89 -1.10 13.95
N THR A 96 -9.67 -1.59 14.90
CA THR A 96 -9.32 -1.58 16.32
C THR A 96 -9.11 -3.02 16.81
N LEU A 97 -8.32 -3.18 17.87
CA LEU A 97 -7.95 -4.50 18.40
C LEU A 97 -8.99 -5.11 19.36
N ASP A 98 -9.91 -4.30 19.87
CA ASP A 98 -11.00 -4.69 20.77
C ASP A 98 -12.19 -5.33 20.03
N GLN A 99 -12.38 -4.97 18.76
CA GLN A 99 -13.51 -5.43 17.96
C GLN A 99 -13.29 -6.83 17.37
N LYS A 100 -14.29 -7.70 17.55
CA LYS A 100 -14.27 -9.10 17.06
C LYS A 100 -15.20 -9.32 15.87
N THR A 101 -15.38 -8.32 15.01
CA THR A 101 -16.19 -8.47 13.79
C THR A 101 -15.45 -9.31 12.75
N GLN A 102 -16.17 -9.84 11.76
CA GLN A 102 -15.52 -10.57 10.68
C GLN A 102 -14.68 -9.63 9.78
N GLY A 103 -15.11 -8.38 9.56
CA GLY A 103 -14.32 -7.42 8.81
C GLY A 103 -12.97 -7.16 9.49
N THR A 104 -12.97 -6.94 10.80
CA THR A 104 -11.74 -6.77 11.59
C THR A 104 -10.83 -7.99 11.52
N ARG A 105 -11.37 -9.22 11.58
CA ARG A 105 -10.57 -10.44 11.42
C ARG A 105 -9.85 -10.47 10.06
N VAL A 106 -10.57 -10.21 8.98
CA VAL A 106 -10.00 -10.20 7.62
C VAL A 106 -8.89 -9.16 7.48
N LEU A 107 -9.04 -7.99 8.12
CA LEU A 107 -8.00 -6.96 8.16
C LEU A 107 -6.77 -7.41 8.94
N LEU A 108 -6.97 -7.96 10.14
CA LEU A 108 -5.88 -8.45 10.97
C LEU A 108 -5.08 -9.54 10.26
N ASP A 109 -5.73 -10.41 9.49
CA ASP A 109 -5.11 -11.48 8.69
C ASP A 109 -4.14 -11.00 7.61
N GLN A 110 -4.14 -9.70 7.28
CA GLN A 110 -3.12 -9.11 6.40
C GLN A 110 -1.78 -8.83 7.12
N PHE A 111 -1.76 -8.79 8.46
CA PHE A 111 -0.58 -8.43 9.23
C PHE A 111 0.05 -9.65 9.89
N SER A 112 1.39 -9.69 9.91
CA SER A 112 2.16 -10.75 10.58
C SER A 112 1.88 -10.76 12.09
N PRO A 113 2.03 -11.92 12.77
CA PRO A 113 1.87 -12.01 14.22
C PRO A 113 2.74 -11.00 14.98
N GLU A 114 3.97 -10.77 14.50
CA GLU A 114 4.92 -9.80 15.06
C GLU A 114 4.38 -8.37 14.94
N THR A 115 3.86 -7.98 13.77
CA THR A 115 3.27 -6.65 13.57
C THR A 115 2.05 -6.44 14.46
N ARG A 116 1.22 -7.47 14.65
CA ARG A 116 0.07 -7.39 15.56
C ARG A 116 0.51 -7.14 17.00
N GLU A 117 1.60 -7.77 17.43
CA GLU A 117 2.09 -7.61 18.80
C GLU A 117 2.81 -6.27 19.01
N ARG A 118 3.49 -5.78 17.98
CA ARG A 118 3.99 -4.41 17.95
C ARG A 118 2.86 -3.39 18.07
N ILE A 119 1.75 -3.54 17.31
CA ILE A 119 0.59 -2.64 17.41
C ILE A 119 -0.02 -2.65 18.83
N ARG A 120 0.02 -3.78 19.54
CA ARG A 120 -0.47 -3.86 20.94
C ARG A 120 0.43 -3.16 21.95
N THR A 121 1.73 -3.23 21.75
CA THR A 121 2.73 -2.83 22.75
C THR A 121 3.23 -1.40 22.53
N ASP A 122 3.27 -0.96 21.27
CA ASP A 122 3.81 0.32 20.85
C ASP A 122 2.71 1.22 20.27
N THR A 123 2.21 2.13 21.09
CA THR A 123 1.24 3.16 20.67
C THR A 123 1.85 4.25 19.78
N SER A 124 3.17 4.27 19.58
CA SER A 124 3.87 5.21 18.69
C SER A 124 4.08 4.67 17.26
N PHE A 125 3.70 3.42 16.99
CA PHE A 125 3.74 2.84 15.65
C PHE A 125 2.50 3.26 14.83
N TYR A 126 2.54 4.44 14.20
CA TYR A 126 1.41 5.00 13.45
C TYR A 126 1.58 5.02 11.92
N ILE A 127 2.81 5.10 11.38
CA ILE A 127 3.09 5.15 9.94
C ILE A 127 4.33 4.32 9.60
N THR A 128 4.22 3.47 8.58
CA THR A 128 5.36 2.82 7.92
C THR A 128 5.33 3.16 6.45
N THR A 129 6.42 3.69 5.92
CA THR A 129 6.55 3.93 4.48
C THR A 129 7.19 2.70 3.87
N ALA A 130 6.55 2.15 2.85
CA ALA A 130 6.96 0.91 2.24
C ALA A 130 6.89 1.13 0.72
N GLU A 131 8.05 1.17 0.07
CA GLU A 131 8.14 1.42 -1.35
C GLU A 131 8.06 0.10 -2.09
N ASN A 132 7.18 0.02 -3.09
CA ASN A 132 7.12 -1.10 -4.03
C ASN A 132 6.69 -2.45 -3.43
N GLU A 133 6.02 -2.43 -2.26
CA GLU A 133 5.52 -3.62 -1.56
C GLU A 133 4.66 -4.56 -2.41
N PHE A 134 3.83 -4.00 -3.28
CA PHE A 134 2.96 -4.78 -4.17
C PHE A 134 3.52 -4.89 -5.60
N ARG A 135 4.80 -4.47 -5.81
CA ARG A 135 5.47 -4.43 -7.11
C ARG A 135 6.43 -5.61 -7.34
N GLU A 136 6.91 -6.30 -6.30
CA GLU A 136 7.68 -7.52 -6.49
C GLU A 136 6.75 -8.68 -6.87
N GLY A 137 7.04 -9.29 -8.01
CA GLY A 137 6.26 -10.37 -8.59
C GLY A 137 6.11 -11.55 -7.63
N ARG A 138 4.98 -11.59 -6.92
CA ARG A 138 4.44 -12.87 -6.47
C ARG A 138 4.00 -13.64 -7.71
N ARG A 139 4.89 -14.51 -8.20
CA ARG A 139 4.51 -15.70 -8.97
C ARG A 139 3.63 -16.61 -8.12
#